data_AF-A0A6L9EIV6-F1
#
_entry.id   AF-A0A6L9EIV6-F1
#
_cell.length_a   1.000
_cell.length_b   1.000
_cell.length_c   1.000
_cell.angle_alpha   90.00
_cell.angle_beta   90.00
_cell.angle_gamma   90.00
#
_symmetry.space_group_name_H-M   'P 1'
#
loop_
_entity.id
_entity.type
_entity.pdbx_description
1 polymer ?
#
loop_
_entity_poly.entity_id
_entity_poly.type
_entity_poly.pdbx_seq_one_letter_code
_entity_poly.pdbx_strand_id
1 'polypeptide(L)'
;MMWLILGFALFLVLLISLLFAPIDLLVNTNKNKYKIRIKGLAKAEIEADESELLRIRLKVLFLKFYFYPLRKRSASKSKREVTGVTRKKKRQMPLKRGLKVLRSFRLKRLFLEIDTGNCISNARLYPLFALLNFYTDAMLHINYEGRNSLVMHVQNRPVNIIRSFIN
;
A
#
# COMPACT_ATOMS: atom_id res chain seq x y z
N MET A 1 19.75 -22.74 -31.36
CA MET A 1 18.40 -23.07 -30.86
C MET A 1 18.38 -23.47 -29.38
N MET A 2 19.19 -24.44 -28.94
CA MET A 2 19.24 -24.88 -27.53
C MET A 2 19.49 -23.73 -26.53
N TRP A 3 20.42 -22.81 -26.81
CA TRP A 3 20.68 -21.64 -25.96
C TRP A 3 19.54 -20.64 -25.88
N LEU A 4 18.76 -20.50 -26.97
CA LEU A 4 17.58 -19.62 -26.98
C LEU A 4 16.46 -20.21 -26.13
N ILE A 5 16.24 -21.52 -26.23
CA ILE A 5 15.27 -22.25 -25.41
C ILE A 5 15.66 -22.14 -23.93
N LEU A 6 16.94 -22.35 -23.62
CA LEU A 6 17.46 -22.24 -22.24
C LEU A 6 17.29 -20.81 -21.70
N GLY A 7 17.66 -19.80 -22.49
CA GLY A 7 17.50 -18.39 -22.10
C GLY A 7 16.04 -18.00 -21.87
N PHE A 8 15.14 -18.46 -22.74
CA PHE A 8 13.71 -18.21 -22.60
C PHE A 8 13.11 -18.92 -21.37
N ALA A 9 13.50 -20.17 -21.13
CA ALA A 9 13.08 -20.93 -19.95
C ALA A 9 13.52 -20.23 -18.65
N LEU A 10 14.78 -19.78 -18.59
CA LEU A 10 15.30 -19.04 -17.45
C LEU A 10 14.53 -17.72 -17.22
N PHE A 11 14.24 -17.00 -18.29
CA PHE A 11 13.45 -15.77 -18.23
C PHE A 11 12.03 -16.02 -17.69
N LEU A 12 11.35 -17.08 -18.15
CA LEU A 12 10.05 -17.47 -17.63
C LEU A 12 10.09 -17.83 -16.15
N VAL A 13 11.09 -18.60 -15.71
CA VAL A 13 11.27 -18.94 -14.30
C VAL A 13 11.44 -17.67 -13.45
N LEU A 14 12.22 -16.70 -13.94
CA LEU A 14 12.40 -15.42 -13.26
C LEU A 14 11.09 -14.63 -13.16
N LEU A 15 10.31 -14.55 -14.24
CA LEU A 15 8.98 -13.89 -14.22
C LEU A 15 8.00 -14.58 -13.28
N ILE A 16 7.97 -15.91 -13.26
CA ILE A 16 7.10 -16.67 -12.36
C ILE A 16 7.53 -16.45 -10.91
N SER A 17 8.83 -16.48 -10.61
CA SER A 17 9.35 -16.26 -9.26
C SER A 17 8.96 -14.88 -8.70
N LEU A 18 8.91 -13.85 -9.56
CA LEU A 18 8.50 -12.50 -9.21
C LEU A 18 7.06 -12.44 -8.68
N LEU A 19 6.16 -13.31 -9.18
CA LEU A 19 4.77 -13.37 -8.73
C LEU A 19 4.62 -13.88 -7.29
N PHE A 20 5.62 -14.59 -6.79
CA PHE A 20 5.66 -15.12 -5.42
C PHE A 20 6.41 -14.21 -4.44
N ALA A 21 7.05 -13.14 -4.93
CA ALA A 21 7.74 -12.19 -4.08
C ALA A 21 6.76 -11.47 -3.13
N PRO A 22 7.05 -11.43 -1.81
CA PRO A 22 6.17 -10.77 -0.86
C PRO A 22 6.26 -9.24 -1.00
N ILE A 23 5.09 -8.63 -1.02
CA ILE A 23 4.86 -7.18 -0.96
C ILE A 23 4.47 -6.85 0.48
N ASP A 24 5.31 -6.09 1.17
CA ASP A 24 5.05 -5.58 2.51
C ASP A 24 4.63 -4.10 2.43
N LEU A 25 3.50 -3.78 3.04
CA LEU A 25 3.06 -2.42 3.32
C LEU A 25 3.15 -2.20 4.83
N LEU A 26 3.93 -1.19 5.22
CA LEU A 26 4.25 -0.85 6.59
C LEU A 26 3.85 0.59 6.85
N VAL A 27 3.01 0.80 7.85
CA VAL A 27 2.62 2.11 8.37
C VAL A 27 2.97 2.13 9.85
N ASN A 28 3.71 3.13 10.28
CA ASN A 28 4.02 3.38 11.67
C ASN A 28 4.03 4.88 11.92
N THR A 29 2.96 5.40 12.52
CA THR A 29 2.82 6.82 12.81
C THR A 29 3.76 7.29 13.91
N ASN A 30 4.05 6.45 14.91
CA ASN A 30 4.96 6.78 16.02
C ASN A 30 6.38 7.10 15.53
N LYS A 31 6.82 6.44 14.45
CA LYS A 31 8.14 6.63 13.86
C LYS A 31 8.11 7.45 12.56
N ASN A 32 6.94 7.95 12.13
CA ASN A 32 6.71 8.53 10.81
C ASN A 32 7.25 7.66 9.66
N LYS A 33 7.10 6.34 9.77
CA LYS A 33 7.61 5.37 8.78
C LYS A 33 6.46 4.83 7.95
N TYR A 34 6.44 5.18 6.67
CA TYR A 34 5.48 4.67 5.70
C TYR A 34 6.25 4.06 4.54
N LYS A 35 6.11 2.76 4.35
CA LYS A 35 6.96 1.99 3.43
C LYS A 35 6.18 0.93 2.69
N ILE A 36 6.47 0.79 1.41
CA ILE A 36 6.06 -0.32 0.57
C ILE A 36 7.33 -1.02 0.10
N ARG A 37 7.39 -2.35 0.18
CA ARG A 37 8.56 -3.13 -0.22
C ARG A 37 8.12 -4.38 -0.95
N ILE A 38 8.72 -4.63 -2.11
CA ILE A 38 8.76 -5.95 -2.74
C ILE A 38 10.09 -6.59 -2.32
N LYS A 39 10.04 -7.64 -1.49
CA LYS A 39 11.24 -8.25 -0.92
C LYS A 39 12.21 -8.67 -2.03
N GLY A 40 13.47 -8.24 -1.91
CA GLY A 40 14.53 -8.52 -2.88
C GLY A 40 14.59 -7.61 -4.11
N LEU A 41 13.59 -6.75 -4.35
CA LEU A 41 13.47 -6.03 -5.63
C LEU A 41 13.40 -4.52 -5.46
N ALA A 42 12.36 -4.04 -4.77
CA ALA A 42 12.08 -2.62 -4.70
C ALA A 42 11.57 -2.23 -3.31
N LYS A 43 11.85 -0.99 -2.92
CA LYS A 43 11.22 -0.37 -1.75
C LYS A 43 10.92 1.09 -2.04
N ALA A 44 9.73 1.53 -1.67
CA ALA A 44 9.33 2.92 -1.64
C ALA A 44 9.14 3.33 -0.18
N GLU A 45 9.73 4.44 0.22
CA GLU A 45 9.64 4.99 1.57
C GLU A 45 9.22 6.46 1.47
N ILE A 46 8.24 6.87 2.28
CA ILE A 46 7.88 8.28 2.43
C ILE A 46 8.78 8.87 3.50
N GLU A 47 9.44 9.97 3.17
CA GLU A 47 10.35 10.72 4.02
C GLU A 47 9.86 12.17 4.09
N ALA A 48 10.01 12.80 5.24
CA ALA A 48 9.94 14.26 5.33
C ALA A 48 11.25 14.83 4.75
N ASP A 49 11.17 15.95 4.05
CA ASP A 49 12.33 16.66 3.51
C ASP A 49 12.29 18.12 3.98
N GLU A 50 13.45 18.72 4.24
CA GLU A 50 13.50 20.10 4.76
C GLU A 50 13.05 21.13 3.72
N SER A 51 13.30 20.85 2.44
CA SER A 51 12.89 21.72 1.33
C SER A 51 11.46 21.49 0.85
N GLU A 52 10.90 20.31 1.04
CA GLU A 52 9.55 19.95 0.62
C GLU A 52 8.88 19.06 1.69
N LEU A 53 7.64 19.39 2.08
CA LEU A 53 6.90 18.68 3.15
C LEU A 53 6.86 17.15 3.02
N LEU A 54 7.01 16.60 1.80
CA LEU A 54 6.96 15.15 1.57
C LEU A 54 7.78 14.73 0.35
N ARG A 55 8.68 13.76 0.55
CA ARG A 55 9.48 13.10 -0.49
C ARG A 55 9.23 11.60 -0.50
N ILE A 56 9.10 11.02 -1.69
CA ILE A 56 9.01 9.57 -1.89
C ILE A 56 10.34 9.07 -2.43
N ARG A 57 11.04 8.25 -1.62
CA ARG A 57 12.29 7.59 -2.02
C ARG A 57 12.00 6.18 -2.53
N LEU A 58 12.19 5.96 -3.83
CA LEU A 58 12.11 4.66 -4.47
C LEU A 58 13.52 4.08 -4.67
N LYS A 59 13.79 2.91 -4.11
CA LYS A 59 15.00 2.13 -4.40
C LYS A 59 14.59 0.87 -5.16
N VAL A 60 15.13 0.68 -6.36
CA VAL A 60 14.95 -0.53 -7.18
C VAL A 60 16.34 -1.13 -7.38
N LEU A 61 16.56 -2.33 -6.83
CA LEU A 61 17.87 -2.97 -6.81
C LEU A 61 18.95 -2.02 -6.24
N PHE A 62 19.83 -1.51 -7.10
CA PHE A 62 20.93 -0.59 -6.76
C PHE A 62 20.62 0.88 -7.05
N LEU A 63 19.57 1.16 -7.82
CA LEU A 63 19.20 2.50 -8.25
C LEU A 63 18.29 3.18 -7.21
N LYS A 64 18.49 4.48 -7.00
CA LYS A 64 17.67 5.32 -6.12
C LYS A 64 17.03 6.43 -6.95
N PHE A 65 15.73 6.60 -6.76
CA PHE A 65 14.91 7.62 -7.38
C PHE A 65 14.17 8.40 -6.30
N TYR A 66 14.02 9.70 -6.50
CA TYR A 66 13.33 10.59 -5.58
C TYR A 66 12.18 11.26 -6.32
N PHE A 67 10.99 11.23 -5.72
CA PHE A 67 9.80 11.82 -6.28
C PHE A 67 9.16 12.77 -5.27
N TYR A 68 8.73 13.93 -5.77
CA TYR A 68 8.25 15.06 -5.00
C TYR A 68 6.79 15.33 -5.36
N PRO A 69 5.82 14.60 -4.77
CA PRO A 69 4.43 14.64 -5.19
C PRO A 69 3.76 16.00 -4.96
N LEU A 70 4.23 16.77 -3.99
CA LEU A 70 3.66 18.06 -3.61
C LEU A 70 4.24 19.23 -4.42
N ARG A 71 5.30 19.00 -5.20
CA ARG A 71 5.87 20.01 -6.09
C ARG A 71 4.86 20.34 -7.18
N LYS A 72 4.41 21.59 -7.24
CA LYS A 72 3.59 22.09 -8.35
C LYS A 72 4.37 21.88 -9.66
N ARG A 73 3.94 20.90 -10.47
CA ARG A 73 4.37 20.85 -11.88
C ARG A 73 3.82 22.09 -12.54
N SER A 74 4.69 22.95 -13.07
CA SER A 74 4.28 23.97 -14.03
C SER A 74 3.68 23.22 -15.23
N ALA A 75 2.36 23.17 -15.29
CA ALA A 75 1.68 22.63 -16.46
C ALA A 75 2.03 23.55 -17.63
N SER A 76 3.02 23.15 -18.43
CA SER A 76 3.17 23.70 -19.77
C SER A 76 1.84 23.48 -20.46
N LYS A 77 1.09 24.57 -20.68
CA LYS A 77 -0.13 24.57 -21.48
C LYS A 77 0.27 24.30 -22.93
N SER A 78 0.60 23.06 -23.23
CA SER A 78 0.51 22.55 -24.59
C SER A 78 -0.98 22.63 -24.93
N LYS A 79 -1.38 23.64 -25.71
CA LYS A 79 -2.68 23.68 -26.40
C LYS A 79 -2.75 22.43 -27.29
N ARG A 80 -3.26 21.33 -26.75
CA ARG A 80 -3.69 20.20 -27.57
C ARG A 80 -5.09 20.54 -28.05
N GLU A 81 -5.21 20.74 -29.36
CA GLU A 81 -6.50 20.76 -30.04
C GLU A 81 -7.30 19.54 -29.61
N VAL A 82 -8.49 19.79 -29.07
CA VAL A 82 -9.40 18.74 -28.62
C VAL A 82 -10.06 18.17 -29.87
N THR A 83 -9.38 17.26 -30.56
CA THR A 83 -10.08 16.34 -31.47
C THR A 83 -11.01 15.48 -30.63
N GLY A 84 -12.27 15.35 -31.07
CA GLY A 84 -13.38 14.74 -30.34
C GLY A 84 -13.08 13.32 -29.84
N VAL A 85 -12.49 13.22 -28.65
CA VAL A 85 -12.36 11.94 -27.95
C VAL A 85 -13.74 11.64 -27.37
N THR A 86 -14.47 10.74 -28.03
CA THR A 86 -15.62 10.06 -27.44
C THR A 86 -15.24 9.62 -26.03
N ARG A 87 -15.90 10.19 -25.00
CA ARG A 87 -15.67 9.84 -23.59
C ARG A 87 -15.94 8.35 -23.43
N LYS A 88 -14.91 7.51 -23.56
CA LYS A 88 -15.00 6.09 -23.23
C LYS A 88 -15.55 6.00 -21.81
N LYS A 89 -16.72 5.39 -21.66
CA LYS A 89 -17.34 5.12 -20.35
C LYS A 89 -16.26 4.47 -19.48
N LYS A 90 -15.83 5.15 -18.41
CA LYS A 90 -14.88 4.58 -17.46
C LYS A 90 -15.55 3.32 -16.90
N ARG A 91 -15.03 2.14 -17.27
CA ARG A 91 -15.46 0.87 -16.67
C ARG A 91 -15.22 0.98 -15.17
N GLN A 92 -16.28 1.19 -14.41
CA GLN A 92 -16.19 1.21 -12.95
C GLN A 92 -15.99 -0.23 -12.49
N MET A 93 -14.97 -0.43 -11.66
CA MET A 93 -14.77 -1.72 -11.05
C MET A 93 -15.88 -1.93 -10.02
N PRO A 94 -16.65 -3.03 -10.10
CA PRO A 94 -17.71 -3.28 -9.13
C PRO A 94 -17.09 -3.39 -7.73
N LEU A 95 -17.74 -2.78 -6.72
CA LEU A 95 -17.28 -2.74 -5.32
C LEU A 95 -16.88 -4.13 -4.80
N LYS A 96 -17.64 -5.17 -5.19
CA LYS A 96 -17.37 -6.58 -4.86
C LYS A 96 -15.97 -7.04 -5.30
N ARG A 97 -15.49 -6.62 -6.48
CA ARG A 97 -14.12 -6.92 -6.95
C ARG A 97 -13.07 -6.19 -6.14
N GLY A 98 -13.31 -4.92 -5.80
CA GLY A 98 -12.41 -4.15 -4.91
C GLY A 98 -12.24 -4.81 -3.55
N LEU A 99 -13.35 -5.28 -2.96
CA LEU A 99 -13.33 -5.98 -1.69
C LEU A 99 -12.58 -7.32 -1.77
N LYS A 100 -12.70 -8.07 -2.87
CA LYS A 100 -11.91 -9.30 -3.10
C LYS A 100 -10.41 -9.01 -3.15
N VAL A 101 -10.00 -7.95 -3.84
CA VAL A 101 -8.60 -7.51 -3.90
C VAL A 101 -8.10 -7.17 -2.50
N LEU A 102 -8.85 -6.36 -1.73
CA LEU A 102 -8.48 -6.00 -0.36
C LEU A 102 -8.34 -7.23 0.54
N ARG A 103 -9.25 -8.22 0.44
CA ARG A 103 -9.17 -9.47 1.20
C ARG A 103 -7.97 -10.35 0.84
N SER A 104 -7.34 -10.16 -0.32
CA SER A 104 -6.12 -10.89 -0.67
C SER A 104 -4.91 -10.48 0.18
N PHE A 105 -4.95 -9.28 0.74
CA PHE A 105 -3.92 -8.78 1.64
C PHE A 105 -4.08 -9.40 3.03
N ARG A 106 -2.98 -9.93 3.57
CA ARG A 106 -2.93 -10.52 4.90
C ARG A 106 -2.41 -9.50 5.89
N LEU A 107 -3.19 -9.23 6.92
CA LEU A 107 -2.76 -8.41 8.05
C LEU A 107 -1.77 -9.23 8.89
N LYS A 108 -0.53 -8.75 9.02
CA LYS A 108 0.53 -9.38 9.82
C LYS A 108 0.64 -8.80 11.21
N ARG A 109 0.35 -7.51 11.35
CA ARG A 109 0.32 -6.82 12.64
C ARG A 109 -0.60 -5.61 12.52
N LEU A 110 -1.46 -5.42 13.51
CA LEU A 110 -2.23 -4.20 13.69
C LEU A 110 -2.17 -3.79 15.15
N PHE A 111 -1.60 -2.63 15.41
CA PHE A 111 -1.67 -1.96 16.69
C PHE A 111 -2.28 -0.58 16.46
N LEU A 112 -3.36 -0.28 17.15
CA LEU A 112 -4.06 1.00 17.08
C LEU A 112 -4.25 1.50 18.50
N GLU A 113 -3.78 2.70 18.77
CA GLU A 113 -4.10 3.45 19.97
C GLU A 113 -4.91 4.67 19.54
N ILE A 114 -6.11 4.84 20.09
CA ILE A 114 -7.01 5.92 19.71
C ILE A 114 -7.52 6.67 20.94
N ASP A 115 -7.59 7.98 20.81
CA ASP A 115 -8.33 8.88 21.69
C ASP A 115 -9.04 9.92 20.82
N THR A 116 -10.37 9.96 20.91
CA THR A 116 -11.21 10.89 20.16
C THR A 116 -11.34 12.26 20.84
N GLY A 117 -10.71 12.49 21.99
CA GLY A 117 -10.85 13.70 22.81
C GLY A 117 -12.19 13.80 23.54
N ASN A 118 -12.99 12.72 23.53
CA ASN A 118 -14.30 12.67 24.18
C ASN A 118 -14.44 11.32 24.91
N CYS A 119 -14.67 11.39 26.21
CA CYS A 119 -14.72 10.20 27.05
C CYS A 119 -15.88 9.25 26.70
N ILE A 120 -17.03 9.78 26.29
CA ILE A 120 -18.21 9.01 25.90
C ILE A 120 -17.93 8.27 24.58
N SER A 121 -17.33 8.96 23.60
CA SER A 121 -16.94 8.35 22.33
C SER A 121 -15.92 7.24 22.53
N ASN A 122 -14.89 7.47 23.35
CA ASN A 122 -13.90 6.45 23.71
C ASN A 122 -14.57 5.24 24.39
N ALA A 123 -15.47 5.46 25.36
CA ALA A 123 -16.18 4.38 26.04
C ALA A 123 -17.04 3.54 25.08
N ARG A 124 -17.68 4.17 24.09
CA ARG A 124 -18.47 3.48 23.06
C ARG A 124 -17.63 2.58 22.16
N LEU A 125 -16.34 2.85 21.99
CA LEU A 125 -15.43 2.01 21.20
C LEU A 125 -15.05 0.73 21.96
N TYR A 126 -15.18 0.70 23.29
CA TYR A 126 -14.68 -0.40 24.12
C TYR A 126 -15.28 -1.76 23.78
N PRO A 127 -16.62 -1.92 23.63
CA PRO A 127 -17.19 -3.21 23.24
C PRO A 127 -16.70 -3.70 21.88
N LEU A 128 -16.56 -2.79 20.91
CA LEU A 128 -16.07 -3.11 19.57
C LEU A 128 -14.60 -3.55 19.60
N PHE A 129 -13.75 -2.84 20.35
CA PHE A 129 -12.32 -3.15 20.44
C PHE A 129 -12.09 -4.45 21.20
N ALA A 130 -12.85 -4.71 22.27
CA ALA A 130 -12.83 -5.98 22.98
C ALA A 130 -13.20 -7.15 22.04
N LEU A 131 -14.27 -6.99 21.25
CA LEU A 131 -14.70 -7.99 20.26
C LEU A 131 -13.62 -8.24 19.20
N LEU A 132 -13.07 -7.17 18.61
CA LEU A 132 -12.06 -7.28 17.56
C LEU A 132 -10.76 -7.89 18.08
N ASN A 133 -10.29 -7.50 19.27
CA ASN A 133 -9.11 -8.09 19.89
C ASN A 133 -9.31 -9.57 20.26
N PHE A 134 -10.54 -10.00 20.53
CA PHE A 134 -10.84 -11.40 20.82
C PHE A 134 -10.82 -12.27 19.55
N TYR A 135 -11.39 -11.79 18.45
CA TYR A 135 -11.51 -12.57 17.20
C TYR A 135 -10.35 -12.38 16.23
N THR A 136 -9.47 -11.41 16.45
CA THR A 136 -8.36 -11.09 15.53
C THR A 136 -7.07 -10.87 16.31
N ASP A 137 -5.93 -11.10 15.67
CA ASP A 137 -4.61 -10.80 16.24
C ASP A 137 -4.28 -9.28 16.28
N ALA A 138 -5.31 -8.44 16.33
CA ALA A 138 -5.17 -7.00 16.44
C ALA A 138 -4.97 -6.58 17.90
N MET A 139 -4.21 -5.50 18.09
CA MET A 139 -3.99 -4.86 19.38
C MET A 139 -4.61 -3.46 19.31
N LEU A 140 -5.92 -3.39 19.59
CA LEU A 140 -6.67 -2.15 19.58
C LEU A 140 -6.82 -1.64 21.02
N HIS A 141 -6.34 -0.44 21.29
CA HIS A 141 -6.34 0.19 22.60
C HIS A 141 -7.01 1.57 22.54
N ILE A 142 -7.84 1.86 23.54
CA ILE A 142 -8.46 3.16 23.73
C ILE A 142 -7.74 3.82 24.90
N ASN A 143 -7.33 5.06 24.74
CA ASN A 143 -6.72 5.84 25.82
C ASN A 143 -7.52 7.13 26.05
N TYR A 144 -7.18 7.83 27.13
CA TYR A 144 -7.79 9.11 27.52
C TYR A 144 -6.70 10.18 27.73
N GLU A 145 -5.57 10.03 27.03
CA GLU A 145 -4.35 10.83 27.18
C GLU A 145 -4.04 11.65 25.91
N GLY A 146 -4.98 11.71 24.97
CA GLY A 146 -4.85 12.41 23.69
C GLY A 146 -3.94 11.70 22.68
N ARG A 147 -3.53 10.46 22.94
CA ARG A 147 -2.59 9.74 22.06
C ARG A 147 -3.32 9.03 20.93
N ASN A 148 -2.79 9.19 19.72
CA ASN A 148 -3.28 8.51 18.53
C ASN A 148 -2.11 7.89 17.77
N SER A 149 -2.08 6.56 17.67
CA SER A 149 -1.02 5.85 16.96
C SER A 149 -1.51 4.64 16.18
N LEU A 150 -0.88 4.39 15.02
CA LEU A 150 -1.16 3.25 14.17
C LEU A 150 0.16 2.59 13.76
N VAL A 151 0.27 1.29 14.06
CA VAL A 151 1.28 0.41 13.50
C VAL A 151 0.57 -0.70 12.75
N MET A 152 0.71 -0.69 11.43
CA MET A 152 0.08 -1.66 10.55
C MET A 152 1.14 -2.28 9.63
N HIS A 153 1.19 -3.61 9.62
CA HIS A 153 1.94 -4.39 8.65
C HIS A 153 0.97 -5.27 7.88
N VAL A 154 0.85 -5.00 6.59
CA VAL A 154 0.06 -5.79 5.66
C VAL A 154 1.00 -6.42 4.65
N GLN A 155 0.77 -7.69 4.33
CA GLN A 155 1.57 -8.43 3.37
C GLN A 155 0.71 -9.07 2.30
N ASN A 156 1.19 -9.09 1.07
CA ASN A 156 0.56 -9.82 -0.02
C ASN A 156 1.61 -10.39 -1.00
N ARG A 157 1.17 -11.16 -1.99
CA ARG A 157 1.99 -11.59 -3.13
C ARG A 157 1.24 -11.22 -4.42
N PRO A 158 1.94 -10.82 -5.51
CA PRO A 158 1.27 -10.51 -6.78
C PRO A 158 0.31 -11.60 -7.25
N VAL A 159 0.69 -12.88 -7.09
CA VAL A 159 -0.17 -14.02 -7.46
C VAL A 159 -1.53 -14.00 -6.76
N ASN A 160 -1.61 -13.59 -5.50
CA ASN A 160 -2.87 -13.54 -4.74
C ASN A 160 -3.77 -12.39 -5.23
N ILE A 161 -3.16 -11.25 -5.59
CA ILE A 161 -3.88 -10.10 -6.15
C ILE A 161 -4.48 -10.52 -7.50
N ILE A 162 -3.69 -11.13 -8.38
CA ILE A 162 -4.17 -11.62 -9.67
C ILE A 162 -5.31 -12.62 -9.49
N ARG A 163 -5.14 -13.60 -8.58
CA ARG A 163 -6.18 -14.59 -8.26
C ARG A 163 -7.49 -13.95 -7.80
N SER A 164 -7.44 -12.82 -7.09
CA SER A 164 -8.63 -12.11 -6.62
C SER A 164 -9.46 -11.43 -7.73
N PHE A 165 -8.88 -11.27 -8.93
CA PHE A 165 -9.62 -10.79 -10.11
C PHE A 165 -10.25 -11.91 -10.92
N ILE A 166 -9.67 -13.11 -10.87
CA ILE A 166 -10.12 -14.28 -11.63
C ILE A 166 -11.26 -15.01 -10.90
N ASN A 167 -11.14 -15.16 -9.58
CA ASN A 167 -12.16 -15.79 -8.73
C ASN A 167 -13.20 -14.79 -8.20
#